data_AF-A0A959JJZ6-F1
#
_entry.id   AF-A0A959JJZ6-F1
#
_cell.length_a   1.000
_cell.length_b   1.000
_cell.length_c   1.000
_cell.angle_alpha   90.00
_cell.angle_beta   90.00
_cell.angle_gamma   90.00
#
_symmetry.space_group_name_H-M   'P 1'
#
loop_
_entity.id
_entity.type
_entity.pdbx_description
1 polymer ?
#
loop_
_entity_poly.entity_id
_entity_poly.type
_entity_poly.pdbx_seq_one_letter_code
_entity_poly.pdbx_strand_id
1 'polypeptide(L)' 'MKILMVCLGNICRSPIAHGIMEAKVKSKGLDWQVDSVGTSGWHDGEQPDRRAIST' A
#
# COMPACT_ATOMS: atom_id res chain seq x y z
N MET A 1 -1.73 1.86 -16.32
CA MET A 1 -2.14 2.94 -15.38
C MET A 1 -1.29 2.82 -14.13
N LYS A 2 -0.95 3.92 -13.44
CA LYS A 2 -0.17 3.89 -12.18
C LYS A 2 -0.96 4.52 -11.03
N ILE A 3 -0.94 3.90 -9.86
CA ILE A 3 -1.68 4.33 -8.67
C ILE A 3 -0.72 4.39 -7.48
N LEU A 4 -0.75 5.50 -6.75
CA LEU A 4 0.06 5.71 -5.55
C LEU A 4 -0.85 5.94 -4.34
N MET A 5 -0.78 5.05 -3.35
CA MET A 5 -1.51 5.17 -2.09
C MET A 5 -0.68 6.00 -1.11
N VAL A 6 -1.27 7.02 -0.51
CA VAL A 6 -0.54 7.94 0.39
C VAL A 6 -1.19 7.97 1.76
N CYS A 7 -0.39 7.81 2.81
CA CYS A 7 -0.80 8.16 4.18
C CYS A 7 0.35 8.86 4.92
N LEU A 8 0.21 9.05 6.23
CA LEU A 8 1.26 9.72 7.01
C LEU A 8 2.57 8.92 7.04
N GLY A 9 2.52 7.65 7.44
CA GLY A 9 3.71 6.89 7.84
C GLY A 9 3.99 5.61 7.08
N ASN A 10 3.24 5.31 6.02
CA ASN A 10 3.39 4.08 5.22
C ASN A 10 3.42 2.72 5.94
N ILE A 11 2.90 2.62 7.18
CA ILE A 11 2.90 1.36 7.94
C ILE A 11 1.52 0.76 8.18
N CYS A 12 0.44 1.53 8.12
CA CYS A 12 -0.92 1.01 8.36
C CYS A 12 -1.84 1.18 7.14
N ARG A 13 -2.23 2.42 6.83
CA ARG A 13 -3.33 2.70 5.89
C ARG A 13 -2.94 2.48 4.44
N SER A 14 -1.84 3.08 3.97
CA SER A 14 -1.43 2.95 2.57
C SER A 14 -0.97 1.54 2.19
N PRO A 15 -0.27 0.75 3.04
CA PRO A 15 0.03 -0.66 2.72
C PRO A 15 -1.22 -1.54 2.60
N ILE A 16 -2.23 -1.36 3.48
CA ILE A 16 -3.51 -2.07 3.35
C ILE A 16 -4.18 -1.73 2.01
N ALA A 17 -4.26 -0.44 1.68
CA ALA A 17 -4.84 0.02 0.43
C ALA A 17 -4.09 -0.53 -0.80
N HIS A 18 -2.75 -0.60 -0.73
CA HIS A 18 -1.92 -1.23 -1.75
C HIS A 18 -2.34 -2.69 -1.96
N GLY A 19 -2.29 -3.52 -0.91
CA GLY A 19 -2.60 -4.95 -1.02
C GLY A 19 -4.02 -5.21 -1.55
N ILE A 20 -5.01 -4.46 -1.08
CA ILE A 20 -6.39 -4.57 -1.57
C ILE A 20 -6.49 -4.18 -3.05
N MET A 21 -5.84 -3.08 -3.46
CA MET A 21 -5.93 -2.60 -4.84
C MET A 21 -5.19 -3.52 -5.80
N GLU A 22 -4.01 -4.01 -5.43
CA GLU A 22 -3.24 -4.97 -6.21
C GLU A 22 -4.03 -6.26 -6.44
N ALA A 23 -4.69 -6.80 -5.41
CA ALA A 23 -5.57 -7.96 -5.53
C ALA A 23 -6.76 -7.70 -6.50
N LYS A 24 -7.33 -6.50 -6.48
CA LYS A 24 -8.43 -6.10 -7.39
C LYS A 24 -7.95 -5.93 -8.83
N VAL A 25 -6.78 -5.34 -9.04
CA VAL A 25 -6.16 -5.19 -10.36
C VAL A 25 -5.89 -6.55 -10.97
N LYS A 26 -5.26 -7.44 -10.20
CA LYS A 26 -4.96 -8.81 -10.64
C LYS A 26 -6.22 -9.61 -10.94
N SER A 27 -7.24 -9.58 -10.08
CA SER A 27 -8.48 -10.33 -10.31
C SER A 27 -9.29 -9.84 -11.52
N LYS A 28 -9.09 -8.59 -11.95
CA LYS A 28 -9.71 -8.03 -13.16
C LYS A 28 -8.85 -8.13 -14.41
N GLY A 29 -7.65 -8.73 -14.34
CA GLY A 29 -6.74 -8.85 -15.47
C GLY A 29 -6.24 -7.50 -16.01
N LEU A 30 -6.14 -6.50 -15.14
CA LEU A 30 -5.69 -5.15 -15.51
C LEU A 30 -4.17 -5.05 -15.39
N ASP A 31 -3.51 -4.45 -16.38
CA ASP A 31 -2.07 -4.17 -16.35
C ASP A 31 -1.78 -2.81 -15.68
N TRP A 32 -2.12 -2.71 -14.39
CA TRP A 32 -1.96 -1.49 -13.60
C TRP A 32 -0.88 -1.69 -12.53
N GLN A 33 -0.09 -0.65 -12.30
CA GLN A 33 0.94 -0.62 -11.25
C GLN A 33 0.38 0.08 -10.01
N VAL A 34 0.59 -0.52 -8.84
CA VAL A 34 0.15 0.00 -7.55
C VAL A 34 1.38 0.14 -6.65
N ASP A 35 1.47 1.25 -5.93
CA ASP A 35 2.53 1.49 -4.95
C ASP A 35 1.97 2.28 -3.74
N SER A 36 2.74 2.40 -2.67
CA SER A 36 2.34 3.09 -1.44
C SER A 36 3.48 3.83 -0.75
N VAL A 37 3.23 5.06 -0.29
CA VAL A 37 4.22 5.91 0.39
C VAL A 37 3.66 6.61 1.64
N GLY A 38 4.59 7.11 2.46
CA GLY A 38 4.33 7.95 3.62
C GLY A 38 4.78 9.38 3.35
N THR A 39 4.10 10.37 3.93
CA THR A 39 4.50 11.78 3.80
C THR A 39 5.58 12.19 4.81
N SER A 40 5.73 11.48 5.93
CA SER A 40 6.65 11.88 7.02
C SER A 40 8.04 11.27 6.94
N GLY A 41 8.23 10.18 6.19
CA GLY A 41 9.50 9.43 6.13
C GLY A 41 9.94 8.75 7.44
N TRP A 42 9.13 8.83 8.51
CA TRP A 42 9.50 8.34 9.85
C TRP A 42 9.80 6.83 9.85
N HIS A 43 9.07 6.07 9.05
CA HIS A 43 9.11 4.61 9.00
C HIS A 43 9.77 4.08 7.72
N ASP A 44 10.66 4.86 7.10
CA ASP A 44 11.32 4.44 5.86
C ASP A 44 12.20 3.20 6.10
N GLY A 45 11.99 2.17 5.30
CA GLY A 45 12.66 0.86 5.45
C GLY A 45 12.02 -0.07 6.48
N GLU A 46 11.04 0.39 7.26
CA GLU A 46 10.27 -0.47 8.16
C GLU A 46 9.23 -1.29 7.40
N GLN A 47 8.86 -2.44 7.97
CA GLN A 47 7.73 -3.22 7.46
C GLN A 47 6.40 -2.60 7.91
N PRO A 48 5.29 -2.91 7.21
CA PRO A 48 3.96 -2.55 7.67
C PRO A 48 3.69 -3.03 9.11
N ASP A 49 2.89 -2.26 9.84
CA ASP A 49 2.47 -2.58 11.20
C ASP A 49 1.82 -3.97 11.22
N ARG A 50 2.20 -4.79 12.21
CA ARG A 50 1.71 -6.17 12.33
C ARG A 50 0.17 -6.28 12.31
N ARG A 51 -0.54 -5.28 12.86
CA ARG A 51 -2.02 -5.25 12.87
C ARG A 51 -2.60 -5.01 11.47
N ALA A 52 -1.88 -4.26 10.64
CA ALA A 52 -2.24 -4.02 9.25
C ALA A 52 -2.04 -5.27 8.40
N ILE A 53 -1.04 -6.10 8.71
CA ILE A 53 -0.78 -7.39 8.04
C ILE A 53 -1.79 -8.46 8.47
N SER A 54 -2.26 -8.43 9.72
CA SER A 54 -3.20 -9.42 10.24
C SER A 54 -4.66 -9.23 9.79
N THR A 55 -4.94 -8.19 9.01
CA THR A 55 -6.29 -7.86 8.52
C THR A 55 -6.46 -8.35 7.09
#